data_AF-K1U4F1-F1
#
_entry.id   AF-K1U4F1-F1
#
_cell.length_a   1.000
_cell.length_b   1.000
_cell.length_c   1.000
_cell.angle_alpha   90.00
_cell.angle_beta   90.00
_cell.angle_gamma   90.00
#
_symmetry.space_group_name_H-M   'P 1'
#
loop_
_entity.id
_entity.type
_entity.pdbx_description
1 polymer ?
#
loop_
_entity_poly.entity_id
_entity_poly.type
_entity_poly.pdbx_seq_one_letter_code
_entity_poly.pdbx_strand_id
1 'polypeptide(L)'
;MIAGTLWVSLFAILFALPFGLSVSIYMSEVANPKVRSWLKPIIELLSGIPSVVYGFFGLIVIVPLIQKLFDLPVGESGLAGSI
;
A
#
# COMPACT_ATOMS: atom_id res chain seq x y z
N MET A 1 -0.54 0.88 -21.79
CA MET A 1 0.51 0.11 -21.06
C MET A 1 1.56 1.00 -20.39
N ILE A 2 2.45 1.71 -21.10
CA ILE A 2 3.50 2.54 -20.46
C ILE A 2 2.92 3.72 -19.65
N ALA A 3 1.99 4.47 -20.21
CA ALA A 3 1.35 5.58 -19.50
C ALA A 3 0.58 5.11 -18.25
N GLY A 4 -0.04 3.93 -18.32
CA GLY A 4 -0.78 3.35 -17.21
C GLY A 4 0.11 2.86 -16.07
N THR A 5 1.21 2.17 -16.38
CA THR A 5 2.18 1.75 -15.35
C THR A 5 2.88 2.96 -14.71
N LEU A 6 3.18 4.00 -15.48
CA LEU A 6 3.71 5.27 -14.96
C LEU A 6 2.72 5.94 -13.99
N TRP A 7 1.45 6.01 -14.36
CA TRP A 7 0.41 6.58 -13.51
C TRP A 7 0.29 5.83 -12.19
N VAL A 8 0.12 4.50 -12.25
CA VAL A 8 0.00 3.66 -11.04
C VAL A 8 1.26 3.75 -10.17
N SER A 9 2.45 3.71 -10.77
CA SER A 9 3.72 3.80 -10.02
C SER A 9 3.89 5.16 -9.36
N LEU A 10 3.52 6.25 -10.04
CA LEU A 10 3.60 7.60 -9.49
C LEU A 10 2.73 7.76 -8.25
N PHE A 11 1.46 7.31 -8.33
CA PHE A 11 0.56 7.33 -7.18
C PHE A 11 1.05 6.39 -6.07
N ALA A 12 1.53 5.19 -6.41
CA ALA A 12 2.07 4.26 -5.44
C ALA A 12 3.24 4.88 -4.66
N ILE A 13 4.19 5.55 -5.33
CA ILE A 13 5.31 6.23 -4.69
C ILE A 13 4.81 7.41 -3.84
N LEU A 14 3.90 8.22 -4.37
CA LEU A 14 3.37 9.39 -3.68
C LEU A 14 2.76 9.04 -2.31
N PHE A 15 2.10 7.88 -2.20
CA PHE A 15 1.57 7.39 -0.93
C PHE A 15 2.61 6.59 -0.13
N ALA A 16 3.30 5.62 -0.75
CA ALA A 16 4.20 4.73 -0.02
C ALA A 16 5.42 5.46 0.58
N LEU A 17 5.94 6.47 -0.11
CA LEU A 17 7.14 7.20 0.32
C LEU A 17 6.94 7.96 1.64
N PRO A 18 5.94 8.85 1.81
CA PRO A 18 5.76 9.57 3.07
C PRO A 18 5.48 8.63 4.24
N PHE A 19 4.65 7.59 4.06
CA PHE A 19 4.36 6.63 5.13
C PHE A 19 5.59 5.78 5.49
N GLY A 20 6.27 5.21 4.50
CA GLY A 20 7.46 4.39 4.73
C GLY A 20 8.60 5.18 5.37
N LEU A 21 8.83 6.41 4.89
CA LEU A 21 9.85 7.29 5.45
C LEU A 21 9.51 7.70 6.89
N SER A 22 8.26 8.06 7.17
CA SER A 22 7.82 8.43 8.52
C SER A 22 7.98 7.28 9.50
N VAL A 23 7.61 6.06 9.11
CA VAL A 23 7.78 4.86 9.94
C VAL A 23 9.27 4.57 10.17
N SER A 24 10.10 4.71 9.13
CA SER A 24 11.55 4.51 9.24
C SER A 24 12.19 5.49 10.22
N ILE A 25 11.91 6.78 10.09
CA ILE A 25 12.43 7.84 10.98
C ILE A 25 11.92 7.63 12.41
N TYR A 26 10.64 7.33 12.58
CA TYR A 26 10.08 7.07 13.92
C TYR A 26 10.79 5.89 14.58
N MET A 27 11.00 4.80 13.84
CA MET A 27 11.67 3.60 14.35
C MET A 27 13.17 3.79 14.63
N SER A 28 13.85 4.69 13.92
CA SER A 28 15.29 4.95 14.11
C SER A 28 15.56 5.96 15.22
N GLU A 29 14.82 7.06 15.28
CA GLU A 29 15.13 8.20 16.15
C GLU A 29 14.19 8.34 17.36
N VAL A 30 12.92 7.96 17.23
CA VAL A 30 11.87 8.33 18.21
C VAL A 30 11.36 7.15 19.03
N ALA A 31 11.42 5.93 18.49
CA ALA A 31 10.78 4.75 19.08
C ALA A 31 11.46 4.32 20.39
N ASN A 32 10.70 4.35 21.47
CA ASN A 32 11.11 3.81 22.77
C ASN A 32 11.38 2.29 22.64
N PRO A 33 12.40 1.72 23.31
CA PRO A 33 12.74 0.29 23.25
C PRO A 33 11.56 -0.70 23.32
N LYS A 34 10.53 -0.42 24.14
CA LYS A 34 9.32 -1.25 24.19
C LYS A 34 8.55 -1.26 22.87
N VAL A 35 8.33 -0.09 22.27
CA VAL A 35 7.62 0.07 21.00
C VAL A 35 8.40 -0.63 19.89
N ARG A 36 9.72 -0.43 19.84
CA ARG A 36 10.61 -1.09 18.88
C ARG A 36 10.55 -2.62 18.97
N SER A 37 10.50 -3.16 20.19
CA SER A 37 10.42 -4.61 20.42
C SER A 37 9.12 -5.25 19.91
N TRP A 38 8.03 -4.49 19.81
CA TRP A 38 6.75 -4.98 19.31
C TRP A 38 6.56 -4.69 17.81
N LEU A 39 6.88 -3.49 17.36
CA LEU A 39 6.70 -3.10 15.96
C LEU A 39 7.64 -3.86 15.03
N LYS A 40 8.89 -4.10 15.43
CA LYS A 40 9.87 -4.70 14.54
C LYS A 40 9.50 -6.13 14.10
N PRO A 41 9.11 -7.05 15.00
CA PRO A 41 8.60 -8.37 14.60
C PRO A 41 7.34 -8.29 13.74
N ILE A 42 6.43 -7.34 14.01
CA ILE A 42 5.22 -7.16 13.20
C ILE A 42 5.57 -6.73 11.77
N ILE A 43 6.47 -5.76 11.61
CA ILE A 43 6.94 -5.30 10.30
C ILE A 43 7.61 -6.45 9.55
N GLU A 44 8.48 -7.21 10.22
CA GLU A 44 9.14 -8.39 9.63
C GLU A 44 8.11 -9.46 9.20
N LEU A 45 7.11 -9.74 10.04
CA LEU A 45 6.03 -10.68 9.71
C LEU A 45 5.21 -10.20 8.50
N LEU A 46 4.81 -8.94 8.48
CA LEU A 46 4.07 -8.34 7.36
C LEU A 46 4.89 -8.36 6.06
N SER A 47 6.20 -8.14 6.15
CA SER A 47 7.10 -8.23 4.99
C SER A 47 7.23 -9.67 4.46
N GLY A 48 7.01 -10.67 5.31
CA GLY A 48 7.02 -12.09 4.94
C GLY A 48 5.74 -12.57 4.25
N ILE A 49 4.67 -11.77 4.22
CA ILE A 49 3.44 -12.13 3.51
C ILE A 49 3.72 -12.14 1.99
N PRO A 50 3.33 -13.21 1.26
CA PRO A 50 3.55 -13.28 -0.18
C PRO A 50 2.90 -12.13 -0.95
N SER A 51 3.60 -11.61 -1.95
CA SER A 51 3.09 -10.51 -2.81
C SER A 51 1.75 -10.83 -3.49
N VAL A 52 1.53 -12.11 -3.83
CA VAL A 52 0.27 -12.58 -4.44
C VAL A 52 -0.92 -12.37 -3.51
N VAL A 53 -0.74 -12.53 -2.20
CA VAL A 53 -1.81 -12.32 -1.20
C VAL A 53 -2.22 -10.86 -1.17
N TYR A 54 -1.25 -9.95 -1.18
CA TYR A 54 -1.52 -8.51 -1.24
C TYR A 54 -2.20 -8.08 -2.55
N GLY A 55 -1.77 -8.66 -3.68
CA GLY A 55 -2.42 -8.45 -4.98
C GLY A 55 -3.88 -8.91 -4.97
N PHE A 56 -4.15 -10.12 -4.48
CA PHE A 56 -5.50 -10.68 -4.41
C PHE A 56 -6.40 -9.91 -3.43
N PHE A 57 -5.86 -9.51 -2.27
CA PHE A 57 -6.56 -8.63 -1.33
C PHE A 57 -6.93 -7.29 -1.98
N GLY A 58 -6.00 -6.70 -2.75
CA GLY A 58 -6.26 -5.50 -3.54
C GLY A 58 -7.46 -5.68 -4.47
N LEU A 59 -7.49 -6.80 -5.22
CA LEU A 59 -8.57 -7.10 -6.15
C LEU A 59 -9.92 -7.33 -5.49
N ILE A 60 -9.97 -8.03 -4.35
CA ILE A 60 -11.25 -8.38 -3.70
C ILE A 60 -11.77 -7.28 -2.79
N VAL A 61 -10.89 -6.53 -2.13
CA VAL A 61 -11.30 -5.56 -1.09
C VAL A 61 -11.14 -4.13 -1.59
N ILE A 62 -9.99 -3.78 -2.15
CA ILE A 62 -9.69 -2.40 -2.52
C ILE A 62 -10.43 -1.98 -3.79
N VAL A 63 -10.44 -2.83 -4.83
CA VAL A 63 -11.13 -2.51 -6.10
C VAL A 63 -12.64 -2.27 -5.89
N PRO A 64 -13.40 -3.10 -5.16
CA PRO A 64 -14.82 -2.81 -4.89
C PRO A 64 -15.03 -1.62 -3.95
N LEU A 65 -14.09 -1.34 -3.04
CA LEU A 65 -14.16 -0.16 -2.18
C LEU A 65 -14.04 1.12 -3.01
N ILE A 66 -13.10 1.16 -3.95
CA ILE A 66 -12.94 2.29 -4.88
C ILE A 66 -14.20 2.47 -5.74
N GLN A 67 -14.76 1.37 -6.27
CA GLN A 67 -16.02 1.43 -7.03
C GLN A 67 -17.14 2.11 -6.25
N LYS A 68 -17.32 1.73 -4.98
CA LYS A 68 -18.36 2.29 -4.11
C LYS A 68 -18.09 3.73 -3.70
N LEU A 69 -16.84 4.09 -3.46
CA LEU A 69 -16.47 5.43 -3.00
C LEU A 69 -16.60 6.48 -4.11
N PHE A 70 -16.35 6.08 -5.36
CA PHE A 70 -16.37 6.96 -6.53
C PHE A 70 -17.57 6.73 -7.46
N ASP A 71 -18.54 5.90 -7.05
CA ASP A 71 -19.76 5.55 -7.79
C ASP A 71 -19.50 5.16 -9.26
N LEU A 72 -18.51 4.28 -9.46
CA LEU A 72 -18.03 3.93 -10.80
C LEU A 72 -18.83 2.75 -11.39
N PRO A 73 -19.24 2.82 -12.68
CA PRO A 73 -19.97 1.74 -13.34
C PRO A 73 -19.12 0.49 -13.64
N VAL A 74 -17.79 0.64 -13.67
CA VAL A 74 -16.82 -0.46 -13.81
C VAL A 74 -15.71 -0.32 -12.78
N GLY A 75 -15.20 -1.45 -12.29
CA GLY A 75 -14.04 -1.52 -11.39
C GLY A 75 -12.70 -1.12 -12.00
N GLU A 76 -12.70 -0.84 -13.29
CA GLU A 76 -11.53 -0.57 -14.10
C GLU A 76 -11.25 0.92 -14.09
N SER A 77 -10.73 1.41 -12.97
CA SER A 77 -10.22 2.77 -12.86
C SER A 77 -8.70 2.77 -12.81
N GLY A 78 -8.08 3.89 -13.19
CA GLY A 78 -6.63 4.05 -13.08
C GLY A 78 -6.09 3.92 -11.65
N LEU A 79 -6.96 4.05 -10.63
CA LEU A 79 -6.63 3.77 -9.22
C LEU A 79 -6.68 2.28 -8.88
N ALA A 80 -7.50 1.51 -9.59
CA ALA A 80 -7.58 0.05 -9.52
C ALA A 80 -6.52 -0.65 -10.40
N GLY A 81 -5.72 0.12 -11.14
CA GLY A 81 -4.65 -0.40 -11.99
C GLY A 81 -5.08 -0.84 -13.39
N SER A 82 -6.33 -0.56 -13.79
CA SER A 82 -6.82 -0.79 -15.16
C SER A 82 -6.93 0.56 -15.89
N ILE A 83 -6.09 0.74 -16.93
CA ILE A 83 -6.03 1.90 -17.83
C ILE A 83 -5.79 1.40 -19.25
#